data_AF-N6U059-F1
#
_entry.id   AF-N6U059-F1
#
_cell.length_a   1.000
_cell.length_b   1.000
_cell.length_c   1.000
_cell.angle_alpha   90.00
_cell.angle_beta   90.00
_cell.angle_gamma   90.00
#
_symmetry.space_group_name_H-M   'P 1'
#
loop_
_entity.id
_entity.type
_entity.pdbx_description
1 polymer ?
#
loop_
_entity_poly.entity_id
_entity_poly.type
_entity_poly.pdbx_seq_one_letter_code
_entity_poly.pdbx_strand_id
1 'polypeptide(L)'
;MPEHTPAPTASRAVYGFVMFLSFNIFFILYLIWALVPEAYFEHIGIDFLPQRYWAVSVPIYILTVLTVFAFLIYPSLGLLMTPDMNDMRTITDEIGKRRKQNGQKLNYSSKKGNCVCKDQRQCWKEYYDLGAQVEITKRIPAVSDLDMWDVSEHLHL
;
A
#
# COMPACT_ATOMS: atom_id res chain seq x y z
N MET A 1 -25.09 -11.03 9.87
CA MET A 1 -24.02 -11.51 10.78
C MET A 1 -22.72 -10.83 10.37
N PRO A 2 -21.93 -10.27 11.29
CA PRO A 2 -20.68 -9.60 10.95
C PRO A 2 -19.59 -10.67 10.71
N GLU A 3 -19.43 -11.13 9.47
CA GLU A 3 -18.41 -12.11 9.08
C GLU A 3 -16.99 -11.53 8.95
N HIS A 4 -16.83 -10.22 9.17
CA HIS A 4 -15.59 -9.48 8.92
C HIS A 4 -14.76 -9.19 10.18
N THR A 5 -14.91 -9.95 11.26
CA THR A 5 -13.94 -9.86 12.36
C THR A 5 -12.65 -10.57 11.98
N PRO A 6 -11.46 -9.94 12.15
CA PRO A 6 -10.16 -10.57 11.89
C PRO A 6 -9.77 -11.60 12.97
N ALA A 7 -10.67 -11.89 13.91
CA ALA A 7 -10.43 -12.82 15.00
C ALA A 7 -10.28 -14.26 14.46
N PRO A 8 -9.33 -15.05 15.01
CA PRO A 8 -9.16 -16.45 14.65
C PRO A 8 -10.38 -17.25 15.15
N THR A 9 -11.30 -17.57 14.25
CA THR A 9 -12.44 -18.44 14.53
C THR A 9 -12.09 -19.89 14.22
N ALA A 10 -12.60 -20.83 15.01
CA ALA A 10 -12.39 -22.26 14.79
C ALA A 10 -12.87 -22.70 13.39
N SER A 11 -13.96 -22.10 12.88
CA SER A 11 -14.46 -22.37 11.52
C SER A 11 -13.45 -22.01 10.43
N ARG A 12 -12.74 -20.88 10.55
CA ARG A 12 -11.69 -20.48 9.59
C ARG A 12 -10.49 -21.43 9.60
N ALA A 13 -10.11 -21.94 10.76
CA ALA A 13 -9.01 -22.91 10.89
C ALA A 13 -9.33 -24.25 10.21
N VAL A 14 -10.58 -24.70 10.28
CA VAL A 14 -11.02 -25.95 9.64
C VAL A 14 -10.88 -25.89 8.11
N TYR A 15 -11.26 -24.77 7.48
CA TYR A 15 -11.11 -24.63 6.02
C TYR A 15 -9.65 -24.73 5.58
N GLY A 16 -8.74 -24.06 6.29
CA GLY A 16 -7.30 -24.15 6.01
C GLY A 16 -6.76 -25.57 6.20
N PHE A 17 -7.22 -26.28 7.23
CA PHE A 17 -6.80 -27.66 7.48
C PHE A 17 -7.29 -28.63 6.40
N VAL A 18 -8.56 -28.53 5.99
CA VAL A 18 -9.11 -29.36 4.90
C VAL A 18 -8.39 -29.08 3.58
N MET A 19 -8.12 -27.81 3.28
CA MET A 19 -7.34 -27.41 2.11
C MET A 19 -5.92 -27.98 2.17
N PHE A 20 -5.25 -27.90 3.32
CA PHE A 20 -3.91 -28.47 3.51
C PHE A 20 -3.88 -29.98 3.22
N LEU A 21 -4.84 -30.74 3.78
CA LEU A 21 -4.93 -32.18 3.54
C LEU A 21 -5.20 -32.50 2.06
N SER A 22 -6.12 -31.77 1.42
CA SER A 22 -6.45 -32.01 0.02
C SER A 22 -5.24 -31.74 -0.89
N PHE A 23 -4.52 -30.63 -0.71
CA PHE A 23 -3.30 -30.36 -1.47
C PHE A 23 -2.22 -31.41 -1.24
N ASN A 24 -2.09 -31.92 -0.02
CA ASN A 24 -1.12 -32.98 0.27
C ASN A 24 -1.44 -34.27 -0.50
N ILE A 25 -2.72 -34.68 -0.48
CA ILE A 25 -3.18 -35.88 -1.21
C ILE A 25 -2.98 -35.70 -2.72
N PHE A 26 -3.39 -34.57 -3.29
CA PHE A 26 -3.20 -34.29 -4.71
C PHE A 26 -1.71 -34.24 -5.09
N PHE A 27 -0.86 -33.69 -4.24
CA PHE A 27 0.58 -33.65 -4.48
C PHE A 27 1.19 -35.05 -4.50
N ILE A 28 0.82 -35.93 -3.56
CA ILE A 28 1.29 -37.32 -3.54
C ILE A 28 0.82 -38.07 -4.79
N LEU A 29 -0.46 -37.94 -5.17
CA LEU A 29 -0.99 -38.54 -6.40
C LEU A 29 -0.26 -38.05 -7.65
N TYR A 30 0.02 -36.75 -7.70
CA TYR A 30 0.77 -36.14 -8.80
C TYR A 30 2.22 -36.67 -8.85
N LEU A 31 2.90 -36.84 -7.71
CA LEU A 31 4.24 -37.43 -7.67
C LEU A 31 4.25 -38.89 -8.13
N ILE A 32 3.27 -39.70 -7.70
CA ILE A 32 3.13 -41.08 -8.15
C ILE A 32 2.97 -41.11 -9.67
N TRP A 33 2.10 -40.27 -10.22
CA TRP A 33 1.92 -40.16 -11.67
C TRP A 33 3.19 -39.70 -12.40
N ALA A 34 3.91 -38.70 -11.86
CA ALA A 34 5.09 -38.14 -12.51
C ALA A 34 6.32 -39.09 -12.48
N LEU A 35 6.50 -39.85 -11.39
CA LEU A 35 7.70 -40.68 -11.15
C LEU A 35 7.55 -42.13 -11.62
N VAL A 36 6.37 -42.74 -11.48
CA VAL A 36 6.17 -44.15 -11.82
C VAL A 36 6.17 -44.31 -13.35
N PRO A 37 6.91 -45.27 -13.95
CA PRO A 37 6.93 -45.52 -15.41
C PRO A 37 5.58 -45.95 -16.02
N GLU A 38 5.36 -45.72 -17.33
CA GLU A 38 4.07 -45.94 -18.02
C GLU A 38 3.68 -47.42 -18.04
N ALA A 39 4.67 -48.30 -18.14
CA ALA A 39 4.44 -49.76 -18.11
C ALA A 39 3.63 -50.22 -16.88
N TYR A 40 3.84 -49.61 -15.71
CA TYR A 40 3.07 -49.94 -14.52
C TYR A 40 1.60 -49.48 -14.61
N PHE A 41 1.34 -48.37 -15.29
CA PHE A 41 -0.03 -47.88 -15.50
C PHE A 41 -0.76 -48.70 -16.57
N GLU A 42 -0.07 -49.14 -17.63
CA GLU A 42 -0.61 -50.06 -18.64
C GLU A 42 -0.99 -51.41 -18.01
N HIS A 43 -0.19 -51.93 -17.07
CA HIS A 43 -0.53 -53.14 -16.32
C HIS A 43 -1.78 -52.99 -15.42
N ILE A 44 -2.09 -51.77 -15.00
CA ILE A 44 -3.30 -51.44 -14.21
C ILE A 44 -4.50 -51.14 -15.13
N GLY A 45 -4.29 -51.07 -16.45
CA GLY A 45 -5.32 -50.78 -17.46
C GLY A 45 -5.62 -49.30 -17.65
N ILE A 46 -4.67 -48.41 -17.34
CA ILE A 46 -4.80 -46.96 -17.51
C ILE A 46 -3.92 -46.50 -18.67
N ASP A 47 -4.44 -46.60 -19.89
CA ASP A 47 -3.67 -46.34 -21.12
C ASP A 47 -3.76 -44.89 -21.65
N PHE A 48 -4.66 -44.06 -21.10
CA PHE A 48 -5.02 -42.75 -21.67
C PHE A 48 -4.55 -41.54 -20.85
N LEU A 49 -3.43 -41.66 -20.13
CA LEU A 49 -2.85 -40.53 -19.40
C LEU A 49 -2.17 -39.51 -20.34
N PRO A 50 -2.19 -38.21 -20.01
CA PRO A 50 -1.50 -37.20 -20.81
C PRO A 50 0.01 -37.41 -20.78
N GLN A 51 0.72 -36.95 -21.81
CA GLN A 51 2.17 -37.11 -21.92
C GLN A 51 2.92 -36.53 -20.70
N ARG A 52 3.96 -37.22 -20.23
CA ARG A 52 4.72 -36.84 -19.02
C ARG A 52 5.36 -35.46 -19.06
N TYR A 53 5.59 -34.87 -20.24
CA TYR A 53 6.15 -33.52 -20.34
C TYR A 53 5.28 -32.48 -19.63
N TRP A 54 3.97 -32.73 -19.55
CA TRP A 54 3.04 -31.88 -18.82
C TRP A 54 3.33 -31.82 -17.32
N ALA A 55 3.91 -32.88 -16.74
CA ALA A 55 4.35 -32.86 -15.35
C ALA A 55 5.36 -31.72 -15.13
N VAL A 56 6.33 -31.53 -16.00
CA VAL A 56 7.33 -30.46 -15.85
C VAL A 56 6.80 -29.11 -16.32
N SER A 57 5.97 -29.10 -17.35
CA SER A 57 5.50 -27.85 -17.97
C SER A 57 4.52 -27.09 -17.07
N VAL A 58 3.57 -27.78 -16.44
CA VAL A 58 2.56 -27.18 -15.54
C VAL A 58 3.18 -26.33 -14.42
N PRO A 59 4.14 -26.82 -13.60
CA PRO A 59 4.75 -26.02 -12.54
C PRO A 59 5.54 -24.83 -13.10
N ILE A 60 6.22 -24.98 -14.24
CA ILE A 60 6.94 -23.86 -14.87
C ILE A 60 5.97 -22.77 -15.33
N TYR A 61 4.85 -23.15 -15.96
CA TYR A 61 3.82 -22.17 -16.34
C TYR A 61 3.19 -21.47 -15.14
N ILE A 62 2.89 -22.19 -14.05
CA ILE A 62 2.36 -21.58 -12.83
C ILE A 62 3.38 -20.58 -12.25
N LEU A 63 4.66 -20.95 -12.15
CA LEU A 63 5.70 -20.07 -11.62
C LEU A 63 5.92 -18.83 -12.50
N THR A 64 5.93 -18.99 -13.82
CA THR A 64 6.09 -17.87 -14.76
C THR A 64 4.89 -16.93 -14.70
N VAL A 65 3.66 -17.44 -14.66
CA VAL A 65 2.46 -16.60 -14.51
C VAL A 65 2.45 -15.88 -13.16
N LEU A 66 2.76 -16.58 -12.06
CA LEU A 66 2.81 -15.97 -10.72
C LEU A 66 3.89 -14.88 -10.62
N THR A 67 5.08 -15.09 -11.18
CA THR A 67 6.15 -14.09 -11.16
C THR A 67 5.80 -12.87 -11.99
N VAL A 68 5.27 -13.06 -13.20
CA VAL A 68 4.78 -11.95 -14.04
C VAL A 68 3.67 -11.19 -13.31
N PHE A 69 2.73 -11.89 -12.70
CA PHE A 69 1.62 -11.25 -11.98
C PHE A 69 2.11 -10.45 -10.77
N ALA A 70 2.96 -11.05 -9.93
CA ALA A 70 3.41 -10.44 -8.68
C ALA A 70 4.37 -9.27 -8.90
N PHE A 71 5.27 -9.35 -9.88
CA PHE A 71 6.32 -8.33 -10.07
C PHE A 71 5.99 -7.31 -11.14
N LEU A 72 5.23 -7.67 -12.18
CA LEU A 72 4.90 -6.75 -13.26
C LEU A 72 3.49 -6.21 -13.10
N ILE A 73 2.49 -7.10 -13.10
CA ILE A 73 1.09 -6.68 -13.17
C ILE A 73 0.67 -5.96 -11.90
N TYR A 74 0.91 -6.55 -10.73
CA TYR A 74 0.45 -5.98 -9.46
C TYR A 74 1.05 -4.59 -9.16
N PRO A 75 2.38 -4.37 -9.27
CA PRO A 75 2.95 -3.04 -9.07
C PRO A 75 2.51 -2.04 -10.14
N SER A 76 2.38 -2.47 -11.40
CA SER A 76 1.91 -1.60 -12.49
C SER A 76 0.47 -1.12 -12.25
N LEU A 77 -0.42 -1.99 -11.76
CA LEU A 77 -1.78 -1.59 -11.38
C LEU A 77 -1.77 -0.63 -10.19
N GLY A 78 -0.91 -0.87 -9.20
CA GLY A 78 -0.72 0.05 -8.07
C GLY A 78 -0.31 1.44 -8.54
N LEU A 79 0.67 1.51 -9.44
CA LEU A 79 1.15 2.76 -10.05
C LEU A 79 0.08 3.46 -10.89
N LEU A 80 -0.76 2.70 -11.61
CA LEU A 80 -1.87 3.26 -12.40
C LEU A 80 -2.95 3.89 -11.51
N MET A 81 -3.14 3.36 -10.30
CA MET A 81 -4.11 3.85 -9.33
C MET A 81 -3.58 5.02 -8.48
N THR A 82 -2.27 5.23 -8.46
CA THR A 82 -1.65 6.39 -7.79
C THR A 82 -1.62 7.63 -8.69
N PRO A 83 -1.73 8.85 -8.14
CA PRO A 83 -1.50 10.07 -8.89
C PRO A 83 -0.05 10.14 -9.44
N ASP A 84 0.16 11.00 -10.44
CA ASP A 84 1.47 11.19 -11.07
C ASP A 84 2.56 11.47 -10.01
N MET A 85 3.77 10.98 -10.24
CA MET A 85 4.91 11.11 -9.33
C MET A 85 5.24 12.58 -9.05
N ASN A 86 4.93 13.47 -10.00
CA ASN A 86 5.15 14.91 -9.88
C ASN A 86 3.98 15.67 -9.26
N ASP A 87 2.86 15.01 -8.93
CA ASP A 87 1.73 15.68 -8.28
C ASP A 87 2.04 15.90 -6.79
N MET A 88 1.90 17.15 -6.34
CA MET A 88 2.09 17.56 -4.95
C MET A 88 1.19 16.75 -3.99
N ARG A 89 0.06 16.24 -4.48
CA ARG A 89 -0.86 15.35 -3.75
C ARG A 89 -0.22 14.05 -3.29
N THR A 90 0.86 13.61 -3.94
CA THR A 90 1.64 12.42 -3.54
C THR A 90 2.44 12.67 -2.26
N ILE A 91 2.82 13.93 -2.00
CA ILE A 91 3.64 14.34 -0.84
C ILE A 91 2.75 14.90 0.29
N THR A 92 1.65 15.58 -0.03
CA THR A 92 0.80 16.25 0.98
C THR A 92 -0.46 15.44 1.31
N ASP A 93 -0.64 15.14 2.59
CA ASP A 93 -1.90 14.63 3.15
C ASP A 93 -2.97 15.75 3.20
N GLU A 94 -4.25 15.38 3.34
CA GLU A 94 -5.39 16.30 3.43
C GLU A 94 -5.22 17.34 4.56
N ILE A 95 -4.59 16.93 5.66
CA ILE A 95 -4.31 17.79 6.83
C ILE A 95 -3.10 18.71 6.58
N GLY A 96 -2.16 18.30 5.73
CA GLY A 96 -0.93 19.04 5.40
C GLY A 96 -1.11 20.15 4.37
N LYS A 97 -2.32 20.34 3.81
CA LYS A 97 -2.62 21.41 2.85
C LYS A 97 -2.69 22.77 3.54
N ARG A 98 -1.54 23.33 3.87
CA ARG A 98 -1.41 24.73 4.30
C ARG A 98 -1.28 25.60 3.05
N ARG A 99 -2.32 26.35 2.72
CA ARG A 99 -2.25 27.33 1.62
C ARG A 99 -1.55 28.59 2.15
N LYS A 100 -0.40 28.94 1.56
CA LYS A 100 0.25 30.23 1.79
C LYS A 100 -0.66 31.33 1.21
N GLN A 101 -1.30 32.12 2.07
CA GLN A 101 -1.96 33.36 1.63
C GLN A 101 -0.98 34.52 1.79
N ASN A 102 -1.01 35.46 0.84
CA ASN A 102 -0.09 36.60 0.81
C ASN A 102 -0.09 37.37 2.14
N GLY A 103 1.11 37.57 2.71
CA GLY A 103 1.30 38.24 3.98
C GLY A 103 0.77 39.68 3.97
N GLN A 104 -0.01 40.05 4.99
CA GLN A 104 -0.49 41.42 5.17
C GLN A 104 0.49 42.20 6.05
N LYS A 105 0.77 43.46 5.70
CA LYS A 105 1.53 44.39 6.54
C LYS A 105 0.74 44.69 7.82
N LEU A 106 1.33 44.44 8.98
CA LEU A 106 0.68 44.68 10.27
C LEU A 106 0.67 46.19 10.58
N ASN A 107 -0.53 46.75 10.78
CA ASN A 107 -0.68 48.08 11.36
C ASN A 107 -0.77 47.99 12.89
N TYR A 108 -0.15 48.96 13.57
CA TYR A 108 0.17 49.03 15.01
C TYR A 108 -0.98 48.75 16.01
N SER A 109 -2.24 48.63 15.58
CA SER A 109 -3.38 48.63 16.50
C SER A 109 -4.26 47.36 16.49
N SER A 110 -3.76 46.22 16.01
CA SER A 110 -4.49 44.94 16.09
C SER A 110 -4.11 44.16 17.34
N LYS A 111 -4.86 44.35 18.44
CA LYS A 111 -4.80 43.53 19.66
C LYS A 111 -5.37 42.13 19.40
N LYS A 112 -4.57 41.24 18.81
CA LYS A 112 -4.76 39.78 18.94
C LYS A 112 -3.41 39.06 18.80
N GLY A 113 -2.70 39.00 19.93
CA GLY A 113 -1.39 38.34 20.09
C GLY A 113 -0.21 39.33 20.15
N ASN A 114 0.67 39.15 21.13
CA ASN A 114 1.86 39.99 21.33
C ASN A 114 2.94 39.65 20.30
N CYS A 115 2.93 40.31 19.14
CA CYS A 115 4.09 40.38 18.26
C CYS A 115 4.58 41.84 18.29
N VAL A 116 5.74 42.09 18.92
CA VAL A 116 6.36 43.43 18.97
C VAL A 116 7.39 43.51 17.84
N CYS A 117 7.06 44.23 16.76
CA CYS A 117 8.00 44.48 15.67
C CYS A 117 9.03 45.54 16.10
N LYS A 118 10.33 45.29 15.91
CA LYS A 118 11.41 46.23 16.25
C LYS A 118 11.61 47.34 15.21
N ASP A 119 11.26 47.09 13.94
CA ASP A 119 11.26 48.06 12.83
C ASP A 119 9.98 47.89 11.97
N GLN A 120 9.29 48.99 11.68
CA GLN A 120 7.97 49.02 11.05
C GLN A 120 8.02 48.77 9.53
N ARG A 121 9.16 49.01 8.88
CA ARG A 121 9.29 48.86 7.41
C ARG A 121 9.50 47.40 6.97
N GLN A 122 9.90 46.53 7.88
CA GLN A 122 10.22 45.12 7.60
C GLN A 122 9.36 44.12 8.38
N CYS A 123 8.25 44.56 8.98
CA CYS A 123 7.37 43.63 9.68
C CYS A 123 6.29 43.08 8.74
N TRP A 124 6.43 41.81 8.40
CA TRP A 124 5.41 41.01 7.71
C TRP A 124 5.02 39.83 8.60
N LYS A 125 3.73 39.49 8.59
CA LYS A 125 3.23 38.28 9.24
C LYS A 125 2.58 37.41 8.19
N GLU A 126 3.12 36.22 8.03
CA GLU A 126 2.57 35.20 7.16
C GLU A 126 1.43 34.47 7.90
N TYR A 127 0.37 34.15 7.17
CA TYR A 127 -0.76 33.37 7.67
C TYR A 127 -0.95 32.15 6.77
N TYR A 128 -1.17 31.00 7.39
CA TYR A 128 -1.44 29.74 6.74
C TYR A 128 -2.87 29.32 7.08
N ASP A 129 -3.75 29.28 6.08
CA ASP A 129 -5.08 28.72 6.30
C ASP A 129 -4.99 27.19 6.31
N LEU A 130 -5.54 26.57 7.35
CA LEU A 130 -5.88 25.15 7.31
C LEU A 130 -7.04 24.99 6.31
N GLY A 131 -6.81 24.22 5.25
CA GLY A 131 -7.88 23.80 4.35
C GLY A 131 -9.06 23.22 5.13
N ALA A 132 -10.25 23.67 4.76
CA ALA A 132 -11.58 23.36 5.31
C ALA A 132 -11.71 22.16 6.27
N GLN A 133 -12.16 22.50 7.49
CA GLN A 133 -12.76 21.70 8.57
C GLN A 133 -12.72 20.16 8.46
N VAL A 134 -11.90 19.55 9.33
CA VAL A 134 -12.28 18.31 10.00
C VAL A 134 -12.38 18.62 11.49
N GLU A 135 -13.60 18.54 12.02
CA GLU A 135 -13.88 18.69 13.46
C GLU A 135 -13.38 17.44 14.18
N ILE A 136 -12.17 17.49 14.75
CA ILE A 136 -11.57 16.36 15.49
C ILE A 136 -11.51 16.71 16.98
N THR A 137 -12.58 16.36 17.69
CA THR A 137 -12.60 16.38 19.16
C THR A 137 -11.94 15.10 19.67
N LYS A 138 -10.77 15.25 20.34
CA LYS A 138 -9.90 14.24 20.95
C LYS A 138 -8.82 13.61 20.03
N ARG A 139 -7.71 14.33 19.88
CA ARG A 139 -6.38 13.70 19.77
C ARG A 139 -5.29 14.61 20.36
N ILE A 140 -4.22 13.97 20.83
CA ILE A 140 -2.97 14.62 21.27
C ILE A 140 -2.40 15.40 20.07
N PRO A 141 -1.98 16.67 20.22
CA PRO A 141 -1.44 17.43 19.11
C PRO A 141 -0.18 16.75 18.58
N ALA A 142 -0.10 16.57 17.27
CA ALA A 142 1.13 16.13 16.63
C ALA A 142 2.24 17.15 16.97
N VAL A 143 3.44 16.64 17.29
CA VAL A 143 4.63 17.47 17.41
C VAL A 143 4.73 18.29 16.12
N SER A 144 4.85 19.61 16.26
CA SER A 144 5.08 20.50 15.13
C SER A 144 6.48 20.24 14.62
N ASP A 145 6.63 19.29 13.69
CA ASP A 145 7.86 19.14 12.94
C ASP A 145 8.17 20.45 12.21
N LEU A 146 9.45 20.82 12.17
CA LEU A 146 9.94 21.95 11.40
C LEU A 146 9.49 21.77 9.94
N ASP A 147 8.84 22.78 9.36
CA ASP A 147 8.41 22.77 7.97
C ASP A 147 9.63 22.55 7.05
N MET A 148 9.68 21.38 6.40
CA MET A 148 10.81 20.98 5.52
C MET A 148 11.01 21.96 4.34
N TRP A 149 9.96 22.70 3.97
CA TRP A 149 10.00 23.74 2.93
C TRP A 149 10.78 24.98 3.37
N ASP A 150 10.67 25.39 4.63
CA ASP A 150 11.43 26.51 5.21
C ASP A 150 12.95 26.18 5.23
N VAL A 151 13.27 24.91 5.48
CA VAL A 151 14.65 24.39 5.45
C VAL A 151 15.20 24.33 4.03
N SER A 152 14.38 23.90 3.05
CA SER A 152 14.76 23.83 1.63
C SER A 152 15.05 25.21 1.05
N GLU A 153 14.21 26.21 1.34
CA GLU A 153 14.38 27.58 0.84
C GLU A 153 15.68 28.23 1.37
N HIS A 154 16.16 27.81 2.55
CA HIS A 154 17.46 28.21 3.10
C HIS A 154 18.67 27.42 2.59
N LEU A 155 18.47 26.25 1.97
CA LEU A 155 19.55 25.44 1.38
C LEU A 155 19.91 25.87 -0.05
N HIS A 156 19.05 26.68 -0.69
CA HIS A 156 19.26 27.21 -2.03
C HIS A 156 19.81 28.66 -2.06
N LEU A 157 20.22 29.21 -0.91
CA LEU A 157 20.87 30.53 -0.77
C LEU A 157 22.34 30.40 -0.35
#